data_AF-A0A151WPA1-F1
#
_entry.id   AF-A0A151WPA1-F1
#
_cell.length_a   1.000
_cell.length_b   1.000
_cell.length_c   1.000
_cell.angle_alpha   90.00
_cell.angle_beta   90.00
_cell.angle_gamma   90.00
#
_symmetry.space_group_name_H-M   'P 1'
#
loop_
_entity.id
_entity.type
_entity.pdbx_description
1 polymer ?
#
loop_
_entity_poly.entity_id
_entity_poly.type
_entity_poly.pdbx_seq_one_letter_code
_entity_poly.pdbx_strand_id
1 'polypeptide(L)'
;MTETLERALAPLMTIGSFWDLGMFEYPFGQPRPYLSSLYVLAKWSFLTFYYYYPTYIYNLRNEGTYIDDFVTLITITLVLISFCRFKELKMCLRELAIVDDTLEALGMLKKYQRLRNWIIRMIIGWILCISSDLAYNNYVLISMFTNILTNFFYVGHFYVSFIFRYPVLVITINVLISTTILGLVHVYIFTM
;
A
#
# COMPACT_ATOMS: atom_id res chain seq x y z
N MET A 1 19.58 -15.03 17.80
CA MET A 1 18.73 -15.09 16.60
C MET A 1 18.92 -13.76 15.88
N THR A 2 19.69 -13.77 14.80
CA THR A 2 20.12 -12.54 14.11
C THR A 2 18.93 -11.89 13.41
N GLU A 3 18.73 -10.58 13.60
CA GLU A 3 17.71 -9.82 12.88
C GLU A 3 18.26 -9.50 11.50
N THR A 4 17.82 -10.25 10.49
CA THR A 4 18.17 -10.00 9.08
C THR A 4 17.36 -8.82 8.54
N LEU A 5 17.90 -8.15 7.51
CA LEU A 5 17.22 -7.05 6.82
C LEU A 5 15.79 -7.40 6.37
N GLU A 6 15.59 -8.63 5.90
CA GLU A 6 14.28 -9.14 5.51
C GLU A 6 13.27 -9.08 6.66
N ARG A 7 13.70 -9.43 7.87
CA ARG A 7 12.87 -9.41 9.08
C ARG A 7 12.58 -7.98 9.56
N ALA A 8 13.45 -7.03 9.23
CA ALA A 8 13.20 -5.60 9.49
C ALA A 8 12.14 -5.01 8.55
N LEU A 9 12.13 -5.44 7.28
CA LEU A 9 11.15 -5.02 6.26
C LEU A 9 9.82 -5.79 6.35
N ALA A 10 9.83 -6.97 6.98
CA ALA A 10 8.66 -7.83 7.13
C ALA A 10 7.35 -7.13 7.53
N PRO A 11 7.31 -6.21 8.54
CA PRO A 11 6.07 -5.53 8.90
C PRO A 11 5.50 -4.69 7.75
N LEU A 12 6.37 -4.04 6.98
CA LEU A 12 5.99 -3.21 5.84
C LEU A 12 5.49 -4.06 4.67
N MET A 13 6.20 -5.15 4.37
CA MET A 13 5.81 -6.10 3.32
C MET A 13 4.47 -6.78 3.65
N THR A 14 4.23 -7.11 4.92
CA THR A 14 2.97 -7.70 5.41
C THR A 14 1.80 -6.74 5.28
N ILE A 15 2.02 -5.45 5.52
CA ILE A 15 0.98 -4.44 5.33
C ILE A 15 0.75 -4.15 3.86
N GLY A 16 1.81 -4.07 3.05
CA GLY A 16 1.67 -3.98 1.59
C GLY A 16 0.87 -5.14 1.02
N SER A 17 1.10 -6.36 1.49
CA SER A 17 0.33 -7.54 1.06
C SER A 17 -1.14 -7.49 1.52
N PHE A 18 -1.41 -7.07 2.76
CA PHE A 18 -2.77 -6.94 3.28
C PHE A 18 -3.62 -5.90 2.52
N TRP A 19 -2.98 -4.82 2.08
CA TRP A 19 -3.63 -3.75 1.31
C TRP A 19 -3.58 -3.97 -0.22
N ASP A 20 -3.27 -5.21 -0.65
CA ASP A 20 -3.30 -5.69 -2.04
C ASP A 20 -2.25 -5.07 -2.99
N LEU A 21 -1.06 -4.74 -2.49
CA LEU A 21 0.08 -4.32 -3.34
C LEU A 21 0.79 -5.46 -4.08
N GLY A 22 0.25 -6.66 -4.05
CA GLY A 22 0.81 -7.76 -4.83
C GLY A 22 2.08 -8.40 -4.24
N MET A 23 2.44 -8.09 -2.99
CA MET A 23 3.61 -8.69 -2.33
C MET A 23 3.25 -10.02 -1.68
N PHE A 24 3.52 -11.14 -2.36
CA PHE A 24 2.89 -12.43 -2.03
C PHE A 24 3.73 -13.48 -1.34
N GLU A 25 4.93 -13.16 -0.86
CA GLU A 25 5.76 -14.13 -0.16
C GLU A 25 6.29 -13.51 1.14
N TYR A 26 5.49 -13.62 2.20
CA TYR A 26 5.98 -13.55 3.57
C TYR A 26 5.26 -14.62 4.42
N PRO A 27 5.96 -15.61 5.00
CA PRO A 27 7.43 -15.79 5.05
C PRO A 27 8.04 -16.43 3.79
N PHE A 28 9.34 -16.19 3.59
CA PHE A 28 10.17 -16.71 2.50
C PHE A 28 10.07 -18.23 2.37
N GLY A 29 9.75 -18.73 1.17
CA GLY A 29 9.75 -20.16 0.87
C GLY A 29 8.36 -20.82 0.70
N GLN A 30 7.26 -20.09 0.90
CA GLN A 30 5.93 -20.56 0.52
C GLN A 30 5.35 -19.73 -0.64
N PRO A 31 5.58 -20.15 -1.90
CA PRO A 31 5.04 -19.44 -3.04
C PRO A 31 3.51 -19.60 -3.09
N ARG A 32 2.78 -18.50 -2.86
CA ARG A 32 1.42 -18.31 -3.41
C ARG A 32 1.30 -17.10 -4.36
N PRO A 33 2.27 -16.83 -5.26
CA PRO A 33 2.24 -15.62 -6.08
C PRO A 33 1.17 -15.62 -7.19
N TYR A 34 0.81 -16.79 -7.75
CA TYR A 34 -0.09 -16.84 -8.91
C TYR A 34 -1.57 -16.64 -8.55
N LEU A 35 -2.04 -17.27 -7.47
CA LEU A 35 -3.45 -17.14 -7.06
C LEU A 35 -3.74 -15.75 -6.49
N SER A 36 -2.79 -15.17 -5.75
CA SER A 36 -3.03 -13.85 -5.19
C SER A 36 -2.88 -12.71 -6.20
N SER A 37 -2.04 -12.85 -7.22
CA SER A 37 -1.93 -11.81 -8.25
C SER A 37 -3.16 -11.74 -9.15
N LEU A 38 -3.67 -12.90 -9.56
CA LEU A 38 -4.96 -12.98 -10.23
C LEU A 38 -6.10 -12.46 -9.34
N TYR A 39 -6.04 -12.71 -8.03
CA TYR A 39 -7.00 -12.16 -7.07
C TYR A 39 -6.95 -10.62 -7.02
N VAL A 40 -5.75 -10.03 -6.93
CA VAL A 40 -5.58 -8.56 -6.95
C VAL A 40 -6.12 -7.98 -8.26
N LEU A 41 -5.75 -8.57 -9.40
CA LEU A 41 -6.25 -8.13 -10.70
C LEU A 41 -7.77 -8.25 -10.79
N ALA A 42 -8.35 -9.36 -10.34
CA ALA A 42 -9.79 -9.57 -10.33
C ALA A 42 -10.52 -8.58 -9.42
N LYS A 43 -9.99 -8.32 -8.23
CA LYS A 43 -10.54 -7.35 -7.27
C LYS A 43 -10.51 -5.93 -7.84
N TRP A 44 -9.36 -5.49 -8.38
CA TRP A 44 -9.25 -4.17 -9.02
C TRP A 44 -10.12 -4.05 -10.26
N SER A 45 -10.24 -5.11 -11.06
CA SER A 45 -11.13 -5.14 -12.22
C SER A 45 -12.59 -5.00 -11.80
N PHE A 46 -13.02 -5.75 -10.79
CA PHE A 46 -14.37 -5.68 -10.24
C PHE A 46 -14.68 -4.29 -9.66
N LEU A 47 -13.76 -3.74 -8.88
CA LEU A 47 -13.91 -2.46 -8.23
C LEU A 47 -13.90 -1.30 -9.24
N THR A 48 -13.07 -1.40 -10.28
CA THR A 48 -13.08 -0.45 -11.41
C THR A 48 -14.39 -0.51 -12.19
N PHE A 49 -14.87 -1.71 -12.51
CA PHE A 49 -16.08 -1.87 -13.31
C PHE A 49 -17.35 -1.46 -12.57
N TYR A 50 -17.47 -1.82 -11.28
CA TYR A 50 -18.71 -1.59 -10.53
C TYR A 50 -18.80 -0.19 -9.92
N TYR A 51 -17.69 0.38 -9.44
CA TYR A 51 -17.70 1.67 -8.73
C TYR A 51 -17.12 2.82 -9.55
N TYR A 52 -15.90 2.66 -10.07
CA TYR A 52 -15.22 3.79 -10.73
C TYR A 52 -15.78 4.09 -12.11
N TYR A 53 -16.07 3.08 -12.92
CA TYR A 53 -16.57 3.27 -14.28
C TYR A 53 -17.91 4.02 -14.36
N PRO A 54 -18.94 3.70 -13.54
CA PRO A 54 -20.16 4.49 -13.50
C PRO A 54 -19.92 5.94 -13.05
N THR A 55 -19.00 6.14 -12.10
CA THR A 55 -18.62 7.48 -11.62
C THR A 55 -17.98 8.30 -12.72
N TYR A 56 -17.07 7.70 -13.52
CA TYR A 56 -16.47 8.35 -14.68
C TYR A 56 -17.49 8.76 -15.73
N ILE A 57 -18.44 7.89 -16.07
CA ILE A 57 -19.52 8.21 -17.02
C ILE A 57 -20.36 9.37 -16.51
N TYR A 58 -20.69 9.36 -15.21
CA TYR A 58 -21.46 10.43 -14.59
C TYR A 58 -20.72 11.77 -14.63
N ASN A 59 -19.43 11.77 -14.25
CA ASN A 59 -18.56 12.95 -14.27
C ASN A 59 -18.38 13.51 -15.69
N LEU A 60 -18.11 12.63 -16.66
CA LEU A 60 -17.97 12.99 -18.08
C LEU A 60 -19.26 13.62 -18.63
N ARG A 61 -20.43 13.08 -18.26
CA ARG A 61 -21.73 13.61 -18.69
C ARG A 61 -22.03 14.99 -18.11
N ASN A 62 -21.52 15.29 -16.92
CA ASN A 62 -21.71 16.57 -16.25
C ASN A 62 -20.58 17.58 -16.55
N GLU A 63 -19.73 17.30 -17.54
CA GLU A 63 -18.58 18.14 -17.95
C GLU A 63 -17.60 18.47 -16.80
N GLY A 64 -17.65 17.72 -15.70
CA GLY A 64 -16.80 17.90 -14.54
C GLY A 64 -15.70 16.85 -14.51
N THR A 65 -14.46 17.22 -14.82
CA THR A 65 -13.30 16.36 -14.51
C THR A 65 -12.88 16.60 -13.06
N TYR A 66 -12.97 15.57 -12.22
CA TYR A 66 -12.57 15.66 -10.82
C TYR A 66 -11.15 15.12 -10.64
N ILE A 67 -10.40 15.68 -9.68
CA ILE A 67 -9.04 15.23 -9.33
C ILE A 67 -9.04 13.73 -8.97
N ASP A 68 -10.11 13.26 -8.33
CA ASP A 68 -10.28 11.87 -7.90
C ASP A 68 -10.27 10.87 -9.07
N ASP A 69 -10.67 11.32 -10.27
CA ASP A 69 -10.68 10.47 -11.44
C ASP A 69 -9.24 10.16 -11.92
N PHE A 70 -8.37 11.17 -11.90
CA PHE A 70 -6.95 11.01 -12.22
C PHE A 70 -6.24 10.14 -11.18
N VAL A 71 -6.54 10.34 -9.89
CA VAL A 71 -5.94 9.55 -8.80
C VAL A 71 -6.21 8.05 -9.01
N THR A 72 -7.43 7.70 -9.36
CA THR A 72 -7.84 6.30 -9.55
C THR A 72 -7.15 5.67 -10.76
N LEU A 73 -7.02 6.38 -11.89
CA LEU A 73 -6.26 5.94 -13.06
C LEU A 73 -4.76 5.76 -12.75
N ILE A 74 -4.18 6.71 -12.00
CA ILE A 74 -2.79 6.62 -11.51
C ILE A 74 -2.63 5.36 -10.65
N THR A 75 -3.57 5.04 -9.77
CA THR A 75 -3.48 3.83 -8.95
C THR A 75 -3.51 2.56 -9.78
N ILE A 76 -4.43 2.45 -10.77
CA ILE A 76 -4.50 1.27 -11.64
C ILE A 76 -3.19 1.07 -12.39
N THR A 77 -2.62 2.14 -12.95
CA THR A 77 -1.32 2.08 -13.64
C THR A 77 -0.18 1.69 -12.70
N LEU A 78 -0.14 2.22 -11.47
CA LEU A 78 0.86 1.85 -10.47
C LEU A 78 0.76 0.39 -10.05
N VAL A 79 -0.45 -0.16 -9.89
CA VAL A 79 -0.65 -1.58 -9.56
C VAL A 79 -0.19 -2.48 -10.72
N LEU A 80 -0.44 -2.08 -11.97
CA LEU A 80 0.08 -2.81 -13.13
C LEU A 80 1.62 -2.75 -13.19
N ILE A 81 2.20 -1.58 -12.94
CA ILE A 81 3.65 -1.39 -12.91
C ILE A 81 4.28 -2.23 -11.78
N SER A 82 3.70 -2.21 -10.57
CA SER A 82 4.20 -2.99 -9.44
C SER A 82 4.14 -4.49 -9.73
N PHE A 83 3.08 -4.94 -10.41
CA PHE A 83 2.96 -6.32 -10.86
C PHE A 83 4.04 -6.70 -11.88
N CYS A 84 4.25 -5.88 -12.91
CA CYS A 84 5.28 -6.12 -13.92
C CYS A 84 6.70 -6.13 -13.32
N ARG A 85 6.99 -5.21 -12.40
CA ARG A 85 8.32 -5.04 -11.79
C ARG A 85 8.54 -5.88 -10.53
N PHE A 86 7.57 -6.70 -10.13
CA PHE A 86 7.68 -7.54 -8.94
C PHE A 86 8.91 -8.45 -8.98
N LYS A 87 9.22 -9.02 -10.15
CA LYS A 87 10.39 -9.88 -10.34
C LYS A 87 11.71 -9.12 -10.11
N GLU A 88 11.79 -7.88 -10.57
CA GLU A 88 12.95 -7.00 -10.41
C GLU A 88 13.15 -6.64 -8.93
N LEU A 89 12.06 -6.27 -8.25
CA LEU A 89 12.07 -5.99 -6.82
C LEU A 89 12.56 -7.19 -6.00
N LYS A 90 12.12 -8.40 -6.35
CA LYS A 90 12.56 -9.65 -5.70
C LYS A 90 14.06 -9.89 -5.88
N MET A 91 14.61 -9.62 -7.07
CA MET A 91 16.05 -9.73 -7.30
C MET A 91 16.82 -8.69 -6.48
N CYS A 92 16.35 -7.45 -6.44
CA CYS A 92 16.95 -6.38 -5.65
C CYS A 92 16.99 -6.72 -4.15
N LEU A 93 15.89 -7.22 -3.57
CA LEU A 93 15.86 -7.63 -2.17
C LEU A 93 16.84 -8.79 -1.88
N ARG A 94 17.01 -9.72 -2.83
CA ARG A 94 17.96 -10.84 -2.70
C ARG A 94 19.41 -10.36 -2.71
N GLU A 95 19.76 -9.45 -3.61
CA GLU A 95 21.10 -8.85 -3.65
C GLU A 95 21.38 -8.08 -2.36
N LEU A 96 20.40 -7.33 -1.86
CA LEU A 96 20.51 -6.58 -0.61
C LEU A 96 20.72 -7.50 0.59
N ALA A 97 20.07 -8.68 0.61
CA ALA A 97 20.29 -9.69 1.64
C ALA A 97 21.71 -10.30 1.60
N ILE A 98 22.27 -10.52 0.41
CA ILE A 98 23.66 -11.00 0.28
C ILE A 98 24.65 -9.94 0.78
N VAL A 99 24.43 -8.67 0.43
CA VAL A 99 25.23 -7.55 0.94
C VAL A 99 25.09 -7.43 2.46
N ASP A 100 23.90 -7.68 3.01
CA ASP A 100 23.66 -7.72 4.46
C ASP A 100 24.51 -8.78 5.17
N ASP A 101 24.52 -10.02 4.66
CA ASP A 101 25.34 -11.11 5.24
C ASP A 101 26.83 -10.74 5.31
N THR A 102 27.35 -10.00 4.32
CA THR A 102 28.74 -9.51 4.33
C THR A 102 28.98 -8.40 5.35
N LEU A 103 27.99 -7.52 5.59
CA LEU A 103 28.06 -6.44 6.58
C LEU A 103 27.91 -6.96 8.02
N GLU A 104 27.14 -8.04 8.21
CA GLU A 104 27.08 -8.78 9.47
C GLU A 104 28.46 -9.38 9.81
N ALA A 105 29.16 -9.96 8.83
CA ALA A 105 30.54 -10.44 9.00
C ALA A 105 31.54 -9.32 9.34
N LEU A 106 31.23 -8.08 8.96
CA LEU A 106 32.00 -6.86 9.30
C LEU A 106 31.59 -6.23 10.66
N GLY A 107 30.62 -6.80 11.37
CA GLY A 107 30.23 -6.36 12.72
C GLY A 107 29.24 -5.19 12.80
N MET A 108 28.56 -4.84 11.69
CA MET A 108 27.66 -3.68 11.60
C MET A 108 26.19 -3.93 12.01
N LEU A 109 25.93 -4.97 12.81
CA LEU A 109 24.60 -5.53 13.11
C LEU A 109 23.59 -4.57 13.80
N LYS A 110 24.02 -3.44 14.36
CA LYS A 110 23.19 -2.65 15.30
C LYS A 110 22.14 -1.73 14.66
N LYS A 111 22.10 -1.58 13.33
CA LYS A 111 21.20 -0.64 12.64
C LYS A 111 19.82 -1.23 12.31
N TYR A 112 19.66 -2.56 12.22
CA TYR A 112 18.41 -3.20 11.75
C TYR A 112 17.25 -3.11 12.74
N GLN A 113 17.51 -3.27 14.03
CA GLN A 113 16.48 -3.11 15.04
C GLN A 113 15.94 -1.67 15.10
N ARG A 114 16.83 -0.69 14.88
CA ARG A 114 16.46 0.73 14.78
C ARG A 114 15.63 1.00 13.51
N LEU A 115 16.00 0.40 12.38
CA LEU A 115 15.23 0.47 11.14
C LEU A 115 13.84 -0.15 11.29
N ARG A 116 13.74 -1.34 11.88
CA ARG A 116 12.47 -2.03 12.14
C ARG A 116 11.55 -1.19 13.02
N ASN A 117 12.08 -0.60 14.09
CA ASN A 117 11.30 0.31 14.95
C ASN A 117 10.86 1.58 14.20
N TRP A 118 11.70 2.10 13.31
CA TRP A 118 11.34 3.22 12.43
C TRP A 118 10.20 2.86 11.47
N ILE A 119 10.28 1.71 10.82
CA ILE A 119 9.25 1.19 9.92
C ILE A 119 7.93 1.00 10.67
N ILE A 120 7.95 0.38 11.85
CA ILE A 120 6.75 0.20 12.69
C ILE A 120 6.15 1.55 13.07
N ARG A 121 6.97 2.56 13.43
CA ARG A 121 6.48 3.90 13.74
C ARG A 121 5.83 4.59 12.54
N MET A 122 6.39 4.43 11.34
CA MET A 122 5.79 4.96 10.11
C MET A 122 4.45 4.29 9.81
N ILE A 123 4.37 2.97 9.97
CA ILE A 123 3.13 2.19 9.81
C ILE A 123 2.05 2.68 10.79
N ILE A 124 2.38 2.86 12.06
CA ILE A 124 1.41 3.34 13.07
C ILE A 124 0.92 4.73 12.71
N GLY A 125 1.82 5.64 12.33
CA GLY A 125 1.46 6.99 11.88
C GLY A 125 0.52 6.96 10.66
N TRP A 126 0.83 6.09 9.70
CA TRP A 126 0.00 5.90 8.50
C TRP A 126 -1.41 5.38 8.84
N ILE A 127 -1.52 4.36 9.70
CA ILE A 127 -2.82 3.85 10.17
C ILE A 127 -3.63 4.94 10.86
N LEU A 128 -2.99 5.75 11.72
CA LEU A 128 -3.64 6.87 12.41
C LEU A 128 -4.14 7.91 11.42
N CYS A 129 -3.32 8.33 10.45
CA CYS A 129 -3.72 9.30 9.43
C CYS A 129 -4.96 8.85 8.66
N ILE A 130 -5.01 7.59 8.25
CA ILE A 130 -6.15 7.03 7.52
C ILE A 130 -7.38 6.94 8.39
N SER A 131 -7.22 6.48 9.62
CA SER A 131 -8.32 6.37 10.57
C SER A 131 -8.92 7.74 10.86
N SER A 132 -8.07 8.77 10.99
CA SER A 132 -8.50 10.16 11.19
C SER A 132 -9.19 10.74 9.96
N ASP A 133 -8.65 10.54 8.75
CA ASP A 133 -9.27 10.99 7.50
C ASP A 133 -10.64 10.33 7.31
N LEU A 134 -10.73 9.02 7.50
CA LEU A 134 -11.99 8.30 7.41
C LEU A 134 -13.00 8.79 8.46
N ALA A 135 -12.58 9.01 9.70
CA ALA A 135 -13.45 9.56 10.75
C ALA A 135 -13.96 10.96 10.40
N TYR A 136 -13.09 11.82 9.87
CA TYR A 136 -13.45 13.18 9.47
C TYR A 136 -14.47 13.19 8.31
N ASN A 137 -14.22 12.43 7.25
CA ASN A 137 -15.14 12.37 6.11
C ASN A 137 -16.51 11.84 6.54
N ASN A 138 -16.54 10.81 7.40
CA ASN A 138 -17.79 10.31 7.96
C ASN A 138 -18.50 11.35 8.84
N TYR A 139 -17.76 12.07 9.69
CA TYR A 139 -18.33 13.13 10.52
C TYR A 139 -18.98 14.25 9.70
N VAL A 140 -18.26 14.77 8.69
CA VAL A 140 -18.79 15.82 7.79
C VAL A 140 -20.06 15.35 7.12
N LEU A 141 -20.08 14.10 6.65
CA LEU A 141 -21.24 13.53 5.98
C LEU A 141 -22.44 13.39 6.93
N ILE A 142 -22.24 12.87 8.15
CA ILE A 142 -23.29 12.78 9.17
C ILE A 142 -23.87 14.17 9.45
N SER A 143 -23.00 15.17 9.54
CA SER A 143 -23.41 16.56 9.79
C SER A 143 -24.21 17.17 8.63
N MET A 144 -23.98 16.76 7.38
CA MET A 144 -24.72 17.25 6.22
C MET A 144 -26.08 16.56 6.04
N PHE A 145 -26.17 15.26 6.36
CA PHE A 145 -27.36 14.43 6.11
C PHE A 145 -28.18 14.14 7.38
N THR A 146 -28.27 15.11 8.30
CA THR A 146 -28.94 14.97 9.61
C THR A 146 -30.43 14.60 9.56
N ASN A 147 -31.07 14.50 8.39
CA ASN A 147 -32.47 14.09 8.27
C ASN A 147 -32.68 13.04 7.16
N ILE A 148 -33.33 11.93 7.58
CA ILE A 148 -34.06 10.91 6.79
C ILE A 148 -33.30 9.60 6.49
N LEU A 149 -33.69 8.55 7.25
CA LEU A 149 -33.63 7.10 6.96
C LEU A 149 -32.28 6.33 7.12
N THR A 150 -31.78 6.39 8.37
CA THR A 150 -31.44 5.28 9.30
C THR A 150 -30.75 4.00 8.79
N ASN A 151 -29.47 3.88 9.18
CA ASN A 151 -28.61 2.69 9.33
C ASN A 151 -28.21 1.87 8.10
N PHE A 152 -29.12 1.47 7.20
CA PHE A 152 -28.73 0.64 6.04
C PHE A 152 -27.90 1.43 5.02
N PHE A 153 -28.32 2.67 4.76
CA PHE A 153 -27.54 3.64 3.98
C PHE A 153 -26.23 4.02 4.66
N TYR A 154 -26.15 3.93 5.98
CA TYR A 154 -24.98 4.36 6.74
C TYR A 154 -23.79 3.39 6.55
N VAL A 155 -24.05 2.08 6.64
CA VAL A 155 -23.02 1.06 6.36
C VAL A 155 -22.61 1.09 4.89
N GLY A 156 -23.60 1.22 3.99
CA GLY A 156 -23.34 1.39 2.56
C GLY A 156 -22.49 2.63 2.28
N HIS A 157 -22.75 3.75 2.97
CA HIS A 157 -22.02 4.99 2.76
C HIS A 157 -20.62 4.96 3.35
N PHE A 158 -20.42 4.34 4.52
CA PHE A 158 -19.09 4.11 5.08
C PHE A 158 -18.24 3.29 4.10
N TYR A 159 -18.85 2.25 3.51
CA TYR A 159 -18.21 1.40 2.50
C TYR A 159 -17.86 2.17 1.22
N VAL A 160 -18.79 3.00 0.72
CA VAL A 160 -18.55 3.86 -0.45
C VAL A 160 -17.43 4.88 -0.19
N SER A 161 -17.45 5.57 0.96
CA SER A 161 -16.39 6.50 1.36
C SER A 161 -15.03 5.81 1.44
N PHE A 162 -14.98 4.57 1.94
CA PHE A 162 -13.77 3.77 1.97
C PHE A 162 -13.28 3.41 0.56
N ILE A 163 -14.18 3.02 -0.36
CA ILE A 163 -13.82 2.73 -1.76
C ILE A 163 -13.25 3.96 -2.46
N PHE A 164 -13.81 5.15 -2.24
CA PHE A 164 -13.28 6.38 -2.82
C PHE A 164 -11.88 6.74 -2.32
N ARG A 165 -11.58 6.44 -1.04
CA ARG A 165 -10.25 6.69 -0.46
C ARG A 165 -9.24 5.59 -0.76
N TYR A 166 -9.70 4.38 -1.08
CA TYR A 166 -8.85 3.21 -1.32
C TYR A 166 -7.68 3.44 -2.30
N PRO A 167 -7.84 4.15 -3.44
CA PRO A 167 -6.73 4.45 -4.36
C PRO A 167 -5.60 5.25 -3.70
N VAL A 168 -5.96 6.23 -2.87
CA VAL A 168 -5.00 7.07 -2.12
C VAL A 168 -4.24 6.23 -1.09
N LEU A 169 -4.92 5.29 -0.42
CA LEU A 169 -4.27 4.37 0.51
C LEU A 169 -3.20 3.55 -0.19
N VAL A 170 -3.54 2.99 -1.35
CA VAL A 170 -2.65 2.13 -2.15
C VAL A 170 -1.45 2.92 -2.67
N ILE A 171 -1.66 4.14 -3.17
CA ILE A 171 -0.55 5.04 -3.57
C ILE A 171 0.35 5.34 -2.37
N THR A 172 -0.21 5.67 -1.22
CA THR A 172 0.58 6.06 -0.04
C THR A 172 1.47 4.91 0.44
N ILE A 173 0.97 3.68 0.45
CA ILE A 173 1.79 2.51 0.81
C ILE A 173 2.85 2.24 -0.26
N ASN A 174 2.53 2.36 -1.55
CA ASN A 174 3.51 2.20 -2.64
C ASN A 174 4.67 3.19 -2.52
N VAL A 175 4.35 4.45 -2.21
CA VAL A 175 5.33 5.50 -1.97
C VAL A 175 6.15 5.17 -0.72
N LEU A 176 5.52 4.71 0.36
CA LEU A 176 6.21 4.34 1.60
C LEU A 176 7.21 3.20 1.36
N ILE A 177 6.80 2.13 0.68
CA ILE A 177 7.65 1.00 0.31
C ILE A 177 8.83 1.49 -0.55
N SER A 178 8.55 2.21 -1.63
CA SER A 178 9.59 2.70 -2.54
C SER A 178 10.59 3.62 -1.83
N THR A 179 10.10 4.50 -0.95
CA THR A 179 10.94 5.43 -0.18
C THR A 179 11.83 4.68 0.81
N THR A 180 11.30 3.65 1.50
CA THR A 180 12.11 2.84 2.43
C THR A 180 13.21 2.06 1.72
N ILE A 181 12.91 1.47 0.55
CA ILE A 181 13.90 0.73 -0.26
C ILE A 181 14.96 1.69 -0.80
N LEU A 182 14.56 2.83 -1.36
CA LEU A 182 15.49 3.85 -1.85
C LEU A 182 16.39 4.39 -0.71
N GLY A 183 15.80 4.64 0.45
CA GLY A 183 16.52 5.09 1.64
C GLY A 183 17.55 4.06 2.12
N LEU A 184 17.22 2.77 2.04
CA LEU A 184 18.16 1.69 2.34
C LEU A 184 19.31 1.68 1.34
N VAL A 185 19.02 1.64 0.04
CA VAL A 185 20.02 1.64 -1.03
C VAL A 185 20.98 2.84 -0.88
N HIS A 186 20.45 4.03 -0.60
CA HIS A 186 21.26 5.22 -0.38
C HIS A 186 22.20 5.08 0.82
N VAL A 187 21.73 4.51 1.94
CA VAL A 187 22.59 4.24 3.11
C VAL A 187 23.69 3.24 2.74
N TYR A 188 23.39 2.19 1.99
CA TYR A 188 24.40 1.21 1.56
C TYR A 188 25.46 1.83 0.64
N ILE A 189 25.07 2.63 -0.34
CA ILE A 189 26.01 3.28 -1.29
C ILE A 189 26.98 4.22 -0.58
N PHE A 190 26.53 4.97 0.43
CA PHE A 190 27.39 5.93 1.15
C PHE A 190 28.24 5.31 2.26
N THR A 191 28.01 4.04 2.61
CA THR A 191 28.75 3.36 3.68
C THR A 191 29.86 2.44 3.16
N MET A 192 29.88 2.14 1.86
CA MET A 192 31.02 1.53 1.14
C MET A 192 31.97 2.60 0.63
#